data_AF-A0A1R1PKM6-F1
#
_entry.id   AF-A0A1R1PKM6-F1
#
_cell.length_a   1.000
_cell.length_b   1.000
_cell.length_c   1.000
_cell.angle_alpha   90.00
_cell.angle_beta   90.00
_cell.angle_gamma   90.00
#
_symmetry.space_group_name_H-M   'P 1'
#
loop_
_entity.id
_entity.type
_entity.pdbx_description
1 polymer ?
#
loop_
_entity_poly.entity_id
_entity_poly.type
_entity_poly.pdbx_seq_one_letter_code
_entity_poly.pdbx_strand_id
1 'polypeptide(L)'
;MMPEAIITWILYLNENGIKTEGIFRRSPASSKLREAKEEFDCEIGSMDCEELGGVHVIAVLLKMFFKELQIAIFDKNVYEVLKGQQKAKIAGVDILVWPASQYSPA
;
A
#
# COMPACT_ATOMS: atom_id res chain seq x y z
N MET A 1 6.64 12.38 5.61
CA MET A 1 5.18 12.54 5.81
C MET A 1 4.50 11.68 4.75
N MET A 2 3.55 10.82 5.12
CA MET A 2 2.82 9.98 4.16
C MET A 2 1.67 10.81 3.56
N PRO A 3 1.38 10.73 2.25
CA PRO A 3 0.24 11.43 1.66
C PRO A 3 -1.08 10.95 2.26
N GLU A 4 -2.02 11.87 2.51
CA GLU A 4 -3.31 11.58 3.16
C GLU A 4 -4.13 10.54 2.37
N ALA A 5 -4.15 10.65 1.05
CA ALA A 5 -4.80 9.69 0.16
C ALA A 5 -4.36 8.24 0.42
N ILE A 6 -3.06 8.01 0.71
CA ILE A 6 -2.54 6.67 0.98
C ILE A 6 -3.11 6.12 2.29
N ILE A 7 -3.22 6.97 3.31
CA ILE A 7 -3.81 6.59 4.60
C ILE A 7 -5.28 6.22 4.40
N THR A 8 -6.03 7.05 3.67
CA THR A 8 -7.45 6.81 3.33
C THR A 8 -7.63 5.48 2.60
N TRP A 9 -6.80 5.20 1.59
CA TRP A 9 -6.85 3.94 0.84
C TRP A 9 -6.57 2.72 1.71
N ILE A 10 -5.60 2.81 2.62
CA ILE A 10 -5.27 1.71 3.55
C ILE A 10 -6.44 1.45 4.49
N LEU A 11 -7.04 2.50 5.06
CA LEU A 11 -8.20 2.38 5.94
C LEU A 11 -9.39 1.76 5.20
N TYR A 12 -9.69 2.26 4.00
CA TYR A 12 -10.76 1.73 3.16
C TYR A 12 -10.56 0.25 2.80
N LEU A 13 -9.34 -0.17 2.45
CA LEU A 13 -9.02 -1.57 2.17
C LEU A 13 -9.09 -2.45 3.42
N ASN A 14 -8.74 -1.91 4.59
CA ASN A 14 -8.85 -2.62 5.85
C ASN A 14 -10.32 -2.85 6.26
N GLU A 15 -11.19 -1.88 6.00
CA GLU A 15 -12.61 -1.99 6.31
C GLU A 15 -13.37 -2.87 5.29
N ASN A 16 -13.11 -2.68 3.99
CA ASN A 16 -13.92 -3.25 2.92
C ASN A 16 -13.24 -4.40 2.16
N GLY A 17 -11.90 -4.43 2.12
CA GLY A 17 -11.11 -5.34 1.26
C GLY A 17 -10.71 -6.68 1.89
N ILE A 18 -10.76 -6.82 3.22
CA ILE A 18 -10.24 -8.01 3.94
C ILE A 18 -10.95 -9.30 3.55
N LYS A 19 -12.26 -9.22 3.29
CA LYS A 19 -13.08 -10.38 2.89
C LYS A 19 -13.25 -10.49 1.38
N THR A 20 -12.68 -9.57 0.61
CA THR A 20 -12.84 -9.54 -0.85
C THR A 20 -11.95 -10.60 -1.51
N GLU A 21 -12.56 -11.50 -2.28
CA GLU A 21 -11.83 -12.56 -2.97
C GLU A 21 -10.88 -11.97 -4.02
N GLY A 22 -9.59 -12.35 -3.92
CA GLY A 22 -8.59 -11.91 -4.90
C GLY A 22 -8.22 -10.44 -4.79
N ILE A 23 -8.41 -9.80 -3.63
CA ILE A 23 -7.82 -8.50 -3.33
C ILE A 23 -6.30 -8.53 -3.59
N PHE A 24 -5.77 -7.44 -4.18
CA PHE A 24 -4.40 -7.35 -4.73
C PHE A 24 -4.02 -8.31 -5.87
N ARG A 25 -4.80 -9.38 -6.14
CA ARG A 25 -4.56 -10.36 -7.22
C ARG A 25 -5.32 -10.05 -8.50
N ARG A 26 -6.59 -9.67 -8.40
CA ARG A 26 -7.46 -9.36 -9.55
C ARG A 26 -7.23 -7.92 -9.99
N SER A 27 -7.06 -7.73 -11.30
CA SER A 27 -6.93 -6.40 -11.89
C SER A 27 -8.31 -5.85 -12.28
N PRO A 28 -8.63 -4.60 -11.91
CA PRO A 28 -9.85 -3.92 -12.35
C PRO A 28 -9.74 -3.52 -13.84
N ALA A 29 -10.82 -2.96 -14.39
CA ALA A 29 -10.82 -2.38 -15.73
C ALA A 29 -9.75 -1.29 -15.86
N SER A 30 -8.97 -1.32 -16.96
CA SER A 30 -7.84 -0.41 -17.18
C SER A 30 -8.25 1.06 -17.35
N SER A 31 -9.48 1.33 -17.84
CA SER A 31 -10.01 2.68 -17.98
C SER A 31 -10.22 3.36 -16.62
N LYS A 32 -10.93 2.69 -15.70
CA LYS A 32 -11.17 3.21 -14.34
C LYS A 32 -9.89 3.39 -13.54
N LEU A 33 -8.94 2.48 -13.70
CA LEU A 33 -7.64 2.60 -13.03
C LEU A 33 -6.86 3.83 -13.50
N ARG A 34 -6.94 4.17 -14.80
CA ARG A 34 -6.27 5.36 -15.34
C ARG A 34 -6.92 6.64 -14.84
N GLU A 35 -8.24 6.72 -14.88
CA GLU A 35 -9.02 7.85 -14.36
C GLU A 35 -8.70 8.09 -12.88
N ALA A 36 -8.78 7.04 -12.05
CA ALA A 36 -8.48 7.15 -10.63
C ALA A 36 -7.02 7.54 -10.33
N LYS A 37 -6.07 7.19 -11.22
CA LYS A 37 -4.68 7.64 -11.12
C LYS A 37 -4.54 9.11 -11.48
N GLU A 38 -5.20 9.57 -12.54
CA GLU A 38 -5.20 10.97 -12.97
C GLU A 38 -5.80 11.88 -11.88
N GLU A 39 -6.88 11.44 -11.23
CA GLU A 39 -7.47 12.16 -10.10
C GLU A 39 -6.50 12.29 -8.91
N PHE A 40 -5.78 11.21 -8.59
CA PHE A 40 -4.74 11.22 -7.56
C PHE A 40 -3.55 12.12 -7.93
N ASP A 41 -3.02 11.99 -9.16
CA ASP A 41 -1.84 12.73 -9.61
C ASP A 41 -2.10 14.24 -9.72
N CYS A 42 -3.32 14.64 -10.09
CA CYS A 42 -3.70 16.04 -10.25
C CYS A 42 -4.28 16.67 -8.97
N GLU A 43 -4.55 15.89 -7.92
CA GLU A 43 -5.33 16.30 -6.74
C GLU A 43 -6.71 16.88 -7.12
N ILE A 44 -7.27 16.41 -8.24
CA ILE A 44 -8.57 16.84 -8.77
C ILE A 44 -9.52 15.66 -8.63
N GLY A 45 -10.58 15.82 -7.85
CA GLY A 45 -11.61 14.81 -7.70
C GLY A 45 -11.97 14.52 -6.26
N SER A 46 -12.91 13.62 -6.10
CA SER A 46 -13.36 13.09 -4.83
C SER A 46 -12.42 11.94 -4.47
N MET A 47 -11.74 11.99 -3.32
CA MET A 47 -10.97 10.84 -2.81
C MET A 47 -11.88 9.71 -2.30
N ASP A 48 -13.15 9.68 -2.72
CA ASP A 48 -14.07 8.61 -2.41
C ASP A 48 -13.62 7.32 -3.12
N CYS A 49 -13.28 6.34 -2.30
CA CYS A 49 -12.75 5.06 -2.75
C CYS A 49 -13.78 4.23 -3.53
N GLU A 50 -15.08 4.42 -3.29
CA GLU A 50 -16.15 3.77 -4.06
C GLU A 50 -16.29 4.39 -5.45
N GLU A 51 -16.23 5.72 -5.54
CA GLU A 51 -16.31 6.46 -6.82
C GLU A 51 -15.14 6.10 -7.75
N LEU A 52 -13.94 5.98 -7.18
CA LEU A 52 -12.72 5.56 -7.89
C LEU A 52 -12.80 4.11 -8.42
N GLY A 53 -13.82 3.33 -8.07
CA GLY A 53 -14.04 1.97 -8.56
C GLY A 53 -13.77 0.87 -7.54
N GLY A 54 -13.78 1.22 -6.26
CA GLY A 54 -13.86 0.29 -5.14
C GLY A 54 -12.56 -0.46 -4.84
N VAL A 55 -12.67 -1.46 -3.95
CA VAL A 55 -11.56 -2.21 -3.36
C VAL A 55 -10.50 -2.73 -4.34
N HIS A 56 -10.88 -3.18 -5.54
CA HIS A 56 -9.91 -3.67 -6.52
C HIS A 56 -9.12 -2.55 -7.21
N VAL A 57 -9.73 -1.39 -7.44
CA VAL A 57 -9.02 -0.23 -8.00
C VAL A 57 -8.07 0.35 -6.97
N ILE A 58 -8.55 0.58 -5.75
CA ILE A 58 -7.73 1.11 -4.66
C ILE A 58 -6.54 0.19 -4.36
N ALA A 59 -6.74 -1.14 -4.37
CA ALA A 59 -5.65 -2.10 -4.19
C ALA A 59 -4.58 -2.04 -5.29
N VAL A 60 -4.95 -1.71 -6.53
CA VAL A 60 -3.99 -1.56 -7.62
C VAL A 60 -3.31 -0.19 -7.58
N LEU A 61 -4.04 0.89 -7.28
CA LEU A 61 -3.47 2.22 -7.08
C LEU A 61 -2.42 2.23 -5.98
N LEU A 62 -2.69 1.57 -4.84
CA LEU A 62 -1.72 1.45 -3.75
C LEU A 62 -0.44 0.74 -4.19
N LYS A 63 -0.55 -0.31 -5.02
CA LYS A 63 0.63 -0.99 -5.59
C LYS A 63 1.38 -0.09 -6.57
N MET A 64 0.66 0.66 -7.40
CA MET A 64 1.26 1.58 -8.37
C MET A 64 2.02 2.70 -7.67
N PHE A 65 1.45 3.29 -6.61
CA PHE A 65 2.11 4.28 -5.78
C PHE A 65 3.49 3.79 -5.32
N PHE A 66 3.56 2.60 -4.71
CA PHE A 66 4.84 2.04 -4.25
C PHE A 66 5.82 1.71 -5.38
N LYS A 67 5.32 1.37 -6.56
CA LYS A 67 6.14 1.06 -7.74
C LYS A 67 6.71 2.32 -8.40
N GLU A 68 5.99 3.43 -8.35
CA GLU A 68 6.34 4.69 -9.01
C GLU A 68 7.21 5.61 -8.15
N LEU A 69 7.50 5.22 -6.91
CA LEU A 69 8.44 5.94 -6.06
C LEU A 69 9.82 6.03 -6.72
N GLN A 70 10.40 7.24 -6.72
CA GLN A 70 11.75 7.50 -7.24
C GLN A 70 12.82 6.68 -6.52
N ILE A 71 12.60 6.40 -5.24
CA ILE A 71 13.47 5.60 -4.38
C ILE A 71 12.63 4.45 -3.82
N ALA A 72 13.11 3.22 -3.97
CA ALA A 72 12.45 2.06 -3.38
C ALA A 72 12.35 2.22 -1.86
N ILE A 73 11.20 1.86 -1.28
CA ILE A 73 10.99 1.93 0.18
C ILE A 73 12.01 1.08 0.94
N PHE A 74 12.39 -0.05 0.35
CA PHE A 74 13.46 -0.89 0.87
C PHE A 74 14.74 -0.57 0.14
N ASP A 75 15.73 -0.08 0.89
CA ASP A 75 17.06 0.16 0.35
C ASP A 75 17.76 -1.18 0.01
N LYS A 76 18.91 -1.07 -0.67
CA LYS A 76 19.68 -2.24 -1.08
C LYS A 76 20.15 -3.07 0.13
N ASN A 77 20.40 -2.44 1.28
CA ASN A 77 20.86 -3.13 2.48
C ASN A 77 19.76 -4.04 3.05
N VAL A 78 18.53 -3.52 3.13
CA VAL A 78 17.35 -4.29 3.53
C VAL A 78 17.11 -5.43 2.54
N TYR A 79 17.28 -5.18 1.24
CA TYR A 79 17.14 -6.24 0.24
C TYR A 79 18.13 -7.39 0.43
N GLU A 80 19.41 -7.10 0.70
CA GLU A 80 20.42 -8.14 0.97
C GLU A 80 20.11 -8.93 2.25
N VAL A 81 19.62 -8.26 3.31
CA VAL A 81 19.14 -8.93 4.53
C VAL A 81 17.98 -9.87 4.19
N LEU A 82 16.96 -9.39 3.46
CA LEU A 82 15.80 -10.21 3.08
C LEU A 82 16.18 -11.39 2.19
N LYS A 83 17.12 -11.21 1.27
CA LYS A 83 17.63 -12.27 0.38
C LYS A 83 18.38 -13.36 1.16
N GLY A 84 19.15 -12.98 2.18
CA GLY A 84 19.88 -13.92 3.04
C GLY A 84 18.99 -14.73 3.99
N GLN A 85 17.77 -14.25 4.28
CA GLN A 85 16.85 -14.86 5.26
C GLN A 85 15.85 -15.86 4.65
N GLN A 86 16.01 -16.26 3.38
CA GLN A 86 15.05 -17.09 2.63
C GLN A 86 14.77 -18.50 3.21
N LYS A 87 15.40 -18.89 4.33
CA LYS A 87 15.16 -20.15 5.06
C LYS A 87 14.76 -20.01 6.53
N ALA A 88 14.77 -18.81 7.11
CA ALA A 88 14.35 -18.60 8.50
C ALA A 88 13.02 -17.87 8.50
N LYS A 89 12.02 -18.50 9.11
CA LYS A 89 10.69 -17.94 9.38
C LYS A 89 10.86 -16.49 9.87
N ILE A 90 10.34 -15.54 9.11
CA ILE A 90 10.36 -14.10 9.42
C ILE A 90 9.49 -13.86 10.66
N ALA A 91 10.08 -14.08 11.82
CA ALA A 91 9.55 -13.73 13.14
C ALA A 91 10.25 -12.48 13.70
N GLY A 92 11.02 -11.75 12.88
CA GLY A 92 11.92 -10.70 13.36
C GLY A 92 12.19 -9.56 12.37
N VAL A 93 11.28 -9.29 11.43
CA VAL A 93 11.31 -8.04 10.63
C VAL A 93 10.60 -6.91 11.38
N ASP A 94 10.74 -6.89 12.71
CA ASP A 94 10.31 -5.78 13.58
C ASP A 94 11.43 -4.74 13.79
N ILE A 95 12.65 -4.98 13.25
CA ILE A 95 13.85 -4.24 13.68
C ILE A 95 14.26 -3.05 12.78
N LEU A 96 13.73 -2.91 11.56
CA LEU A 96 14.26 -1.89 10.63
C LEU A 96 13.33 -0.74 10.26
N VAL A 97 12.04 -0.75 10.66
CA VAL A 97 11.09 0.31 10.25
C VAL A 97 10.26 0.89 11.40
N TRP A 98 10.40 0.43 12.65
CA TRP A 98 9.62 0.99 13.77
C TRP A 98 10.47 1.16 15.04
N PRO A 99 10.62 2.38 15.59
CA PRO A 99 11.21 2.53 16.91
C PRO A 99 10.21 1.99 17.93
N ALA A 100 10.41 0.75 18.38
CA ALA A 100 9.65 0.07 19.43
C ALA A 100 9.82 0.69 20.84
N SER A 101 9.97 2.02 20.94
CA SER A 101 10.25 2.76 22.18
C SER A 101 9.03 3.52 22.74
N GLN A 102 7.86 3.48 22.08
CA GLN A 102 6.71 4.32 22.49
C GLN A 102 5.48 3.59 23.05
N TYR A 103 5.53 2.28 23.29
CA TYR A 103 4.44 1.59 24.00
C TYR A 103 4.92 1.05 25.34
N SER A 104 4.78 1.87 26.38
CA SER A 104 4.71 1.39 27.77
C SER A 104 3.29 0.86 27.97
N PRO A 105 3.08 -0.40 28.35
CA PRO A 105 1.77 -0.84 28.78
C PRO A 105 1.43 -0.13 30.10
N ALA A 106 0.29 0.55 30.13
CA ALA A 106 -0.40 0.97 31.35
C ALA A 106 -1.17 -0.21 31.95
#